data_AF-A0A2M7MGL5-F1
#
_entry.id   AF-A0A2M7MGL5-F1
#
_cell.length_a   1.000
_cell.length_b   1.000
_cell.length_c   1.000
_cell.angle_alpha   90.00
_cell.angle_beta   90.00
_cell.angle_gamma   90.00
#
_symmetry.space_group_name_H-M   'P 1'
#
loop_
_entity.id
_entity.type
_entity.pdbx_description
1 polymer ?
#
loop_
_entity_poly.entity_id
_entity_poly.type
_entity_poly.pdbx_seq_one_letter_code
_entity_poly.pdbx_strand_id
1 'polypeptide(L)'
;QEISQAAKSSPKAFLFNAKDFKDVQGLNLAQEISQAAKSAPRAFLCSAEDFKDVIPENGWSILTEKIFASYPEEGIRDYKNLLDEINEPQLKSTKILQRIANPRTAILLEKMVNNGLSEEEAVKIINDQNKFLKTLIEIKSKPDHLGKVSVDNNLKDISLKKIQQINNLHERPDSERFASVNNLTAAELYTLMTYGEEEIYTSSFNGMFSRLLGKMNQENLDGKKLLEQVGQNRFRTFIKECVGFNRLNEFLDTMDGKSVQRLLADIITNLDTAEDKLAQATAVADIFSMITDPKMLGVLQKQIKLEYERISNQPGAKQEDKIIYGILSGMFGDKAVVNEAWLKEMAEKFKLENLSELKSSDLFNRDKTNIQQYFFYDDKDGQASFNSFLSQYQNQSDWRIIKKDHFVLVTSNQNGKKMEIYANYPGSQDEGPEAIEKILKERNIETIVVVHRGHSYHASETIKRIPAIAKIVSLGSCGGYNNVEQVLKKAPKAHILSTKGTGTMLVNDPLLKNLNLEILSGKNIIWPEFWGKIEKKLGNNNDFKNYVPPHKNLGVMFLKTYHQELQK
;
A
#
# COMPACT_ATOMS: atom_id res chain seq x y z
N GLN A 1 15.21 29.45 -1.61
CA GLN A 1 14.89 28.23 -2.37
C GLN A 1 14.86 27.00 -1.47
N GLU A 2 15.94 26.69 -0.74
CA GLU A 2 15.96 25.56 0.21
C GLU A 2 14.87 25.66 1.29
N ILE A 3 14.62 26.86 1.83
CA ILE A 3 13.55 27.10 2.82
C ILE A 3 12.17 26.81 2.22
N SER A 4 11.88 27.32 1.02
CA SER A 4 10.63 27.01 0.28
C SER A 4 10.48 25.52 -0.01
N GLN A 5 11.59 24.80 -0.24
CA GLN A 5 11.55 23.36 -0.41
C GLN A 5 11.24 22.66 0.92
N ALA A 6 11.84 23.10 2.02
CA ALA A 6 11.57 22.58 3.37
C ALA A 6 10.12 22.82 3.80
N ALA A 7 9.53 23.97 3.46
CA ALA A 7 8.11 24.24 3.71
C ALA A 7 7.18 23.22 3.05
N LYS A 8 7.58 22.67 1.90
CA LYS A 8 6.82 21.65 1.16
C LYS A 8 7.14 20.22 1.59
N SER A 9 8.41 19.91 1.83
CA SER A 9 8.87 18.54 2.15
C SER A 9 8.77 18.20 3.63
N SER A 10 8.80 19.20 4.51
CA SER A 10 8.79 19.03 5.97
C SER A 10 8.02 20.17 6.64
N PRO A 11 6.71 20.35 6.30
CA PRO A 11 5.92 21.50 6.73
C PRO A 11 5.87 21.69 8.24
N LYS A 12 5.80 20.59 9.01
CA LYS A 12 5.83 20.64 10.48
C LYS A 12 7.14 21.22 11.02
N ALA A 13 8.28 20.73 10.56
CA ALA A 13 9.58 21.22 11.00
C ALA A 13 9.81 22.67 10.55
N PHE A 14 9.39 22.99 9.33
CA PHE A 14 9.43 24.36 8.82
C PHE A 14 8.62 25.31 9.70
N LEU A 15 7.35 25.00 10.02
CA LEU A 15 6.49 25.87 10.82
C LEU A 15 7.08 26.21 12.19
N PHE A 16 7.69 25.23 12.88
CA PHE A 16 8.33 25.47 14.18
C PHE A 16 9.54 26.40 14.13
N ASN A 17 10.17 26.58 12.96
CA ASN A 17 11.35 27.42 12.78
C ASN A 17 11.07 28.63 11.87
N ALA A 18 9.83 28.82 11.42
CA ALA A 18 9.54 29.74 10.32
C ALA A 18 9.87 31.20 10.66
N LYS A 19 9.72 31.61 11.93
CA LYS A 19 10.05 32.96 12.39
C LYS A 19 11.51 33.35 12.19
N ASP A 20 12.41 32.37 12.23
CA ASP A 20 13.85 32.60 12.08
C ASP A 20 14.23 32.95 10.64
N PHE A 21 13.30 32.78 9.68
CA PHE A 21 13.50 33.08 8.27
C PHE A 21 12.94 34.45 7.85
N LYS A 22 12.43 35.27 8.78
CA LYS A 22 11.73 36.53 8.45
C LYS A 22 12.58 37.53 7.67
N ASP A 23 13.90 37.52 7.91
CA ASP A 23 14.85 38.46 7.31
C ASP A 23 15.52 37.92 6.03
N VAL A 24 15.11 36.73 5.55
CA VAL A 24 15.68 36.11 4.36
C VAL A 24 15.19 36.82 3.09
N GLN A 25 16.10 37.52 2.41
CA GLN A 25 15.78 38.26 1.19
C GLN A 25 15.23 37.35 0.07
N GLY A 26 14.16 37.80 -0.59
CA GLY A 26 13.52 37.09 -1.70
C GLY A 26 12.61 35.92 -1.28
N LEU A 27 12.48 35.64 0.02
CA LEU A 27 11.54 34.65 0.54
C LEU A 27 10.19 35.30 0.82
N ASN A 28 9.12 34.83 0.16
CA ASN A 28 7.75 35.18 0.57
C ASN A 28 7.32 34.29 1.74
N LEU A 29 7.83 34.58 2.93
CA LEU A 29 7.65 33.73 4.11
C LEU A 29 6.17 33.53 4.47
N ALA A 30 5.34 34.57 4.35
CA ALA A 30 3.90 34.47 4.62
C ALA A 30 3.20 33.45 3.70
N GLN A 31 3.59 33.40 2.41
CA GLN A 31 3.06 32.43 1.47
C GLN A 31 3.51 31.00 1.81
N GLU A 32 4.78 30.81 2.18
CA GLU A 32 5.30 29.49 2.57
C GLU A 32 4.63 28.98 3.87
N ILE A 33 4.43 29.86 4.86
CA ILE A 33 3.67 29.53 6.09
C ILE A 33 2.24 29.12 5.73
N SER A 34 1.55 29.89 4.89
CA SER A 34 0.18 29.58 4.47
C SER A 34 0.07 28.23 3.77
N GLN A 35 1.07 27.87 2.94
CA GLN A 35 1.12 26.57 2.29
C GLN A 35 1.39 25.44 3.28
N ALA A 36 2.40 25.60 4.14
CA ALA A 36 2.77 24.60 5.14
C ALA A 36 1.66 24.38 6.19
N ALA A 37 0.93 25.43 6.56
CA ALA A 37 -0.17 25.37 7.53
C ALA A 37 -1.30 24.43 7.08
N LYS A 38 -1.60 24.39 5.78
CA LYS A 38 -2.60 23.46 5.22
C LYS A 38 -2.18 22.01 5.37
N SER A 39 -0.88 21.73 5.32
CA SER A 39 -0.31 20.38 5.45
C SER A 39 -0.07 19.98 6.90
N ALA A 40 0.14 20.94 7.80
CA ALA A 40 0.44 20.70 9.21
C ALA A 40 -0.34 21.66 10.13
N PRO A 41 -1.69 21.56 10.16
CA PRO A 41 -2.55 22.50 10.89
C PRO A 41 -2.23 22.58 12.38
N ARG A 42 -1.96 21.43 13.04
CA ARG A 42 -1.57 21.40 14.44
C ARG A 42 -0.24 22.13 14.72
N ALA A 43 0.74 21.99 13.83
CA ALA A 43 2.03 22.67 13.98
C ALA A 43 1.88 24.19 13.80
N PHE A 44 1.00 24.60 12.87
CA PHE A 44 0.64 25.99 12.68
C PHE A 44 0.00 26.55 13.96
N LEU A 45 -1.05 25.92 14.50
CA LEU A 45 -1.72 26.40 15.72
C LEU A 45 -0.75 26.53 16.91
N CYS A 46 0.18 25.60 17.04
CA CYS A 46 1.21 25.64 18.08
C CYS A 46 2.16 26.84 17.97
N SER A 47 2.36 27.38 16.77
CA SER A 47 3.30 28.47 16.47
C SER A 47 2.59 29.73 15.99
N ALA A 48 1.25 29.79 16.09
CA ALA A 48 0.46 30.82 15.43
C ALA A 48 0.81 32.22 15.93
N GLU A 49 1.04 32.38 17.24
CA GLU A 49 1.45 33.65 17.85
C GLU A 49 2.74 34.21 17.23
N ASP A 50 3.74 33.35 16.99
CA ASP A 50 5.01 33.74 16.36
C ASP A 50 4.83 34.30 14.93
N PHE A 51 3.68 34.03 14.29
CA PHE A 51 3.40 34.47 12.93
C PHE A 51 2.70 35.81 12.84
N LYS A 52 2.25 36.40 13.96
CA LYS A 52 1.65 37.76 13.98
C LYS A 52 2.65 38.83 13.52
N ASP A 53 3.94 38.61 13.76
CA ASP A 53 5.04 39.49 13.34
C ASP A 53 5.47 39.30 11.87
N VAL A 54 4.98 38.24 11.22
CA VAL A 54 5.43 37.81 9.89
C VAL A 54 4.33 37.94 8.84
N ILE A 55 3.07 37.71 9.24
CA ILE A 55 1.90 37.74 8.37
C ILE A 55 1.08 38.98 8.74
N PRO A 56 0.65 39.80 7.77
CA PRO A 56 -0.24 40.93 8.04
C PRO A 56 -1.47 40.49 8.86
N GLU A 57 -1.88 41.29 9.83
CA GLU A 57 -2.91 40.95 10.84
C GLU A 57 -4.19 40.32 10.26
N ASN A 58 -4.75 40.90 9.19
CA ASN A 58 -5.93 40.35 8.52
C ASN A 58 -5.62 39.00 7.84
N GLY A 59 -4.44 38.87 7.22
CA GLY A 59 -3.98 37.62 6.61
C GLY A 59 -3.74 36.51 7.64
N TRP A 60 -3.19 36.87 8.80
CA TRP A 60 -2.98 35.97 9.93
C TRP A 60 -4.32 35.47 10.47
N SER A 61 -5.25 36.37 10.76
CA SER A 61 -6.58 36.03 11.29
C SER A 61 -7.33 35.08 10.36
N ILE A 62 -7.42 35.42 9.07
CA ILE A 62 -8.10 34.57 8.07
C ILE A 62 -7.43 33.20 7.93
N LEU A 63 -6.09 33.13 7.99
CA LEU A 63 -5.37 31.87 7.93
C LEU A 63 -5.68 31.01 9.16
N THR A 64 -5.59 31.58 10.36
CA THR A 64 -5.90 30.91 11.63
C THR A 64 -7.34 30.38 11.65
N GLU A 65 -8.31 31.19 11.23
CA GLU A 65 -9.72 30.79 11.09
C GLU A 65 -9.89 29.59 10.14
N LYS A 66 -9.19 29.58 8.99
CA LYS A 66 -9.21 28.45 8.04
C LYS A 66 -8.59 27.18 8.63
N ILE A 67 -7.51 27.31 9.39
CA ILE A 67 -6.86 26.18 10.05
C ILE A 67 -7.77 25.57 11.12
N PHE A 68 -8.40 26.36 11.98
CA PHE A 68 -9.43 25.89 12.91
C PHE A 68 -10.59 25.21 12.18
N ALA A 69 -11.06 25.78 11.07
CA ALA A 69 -12.13 25.18 10.28
C ALA A 69 -11.76 23.80 9.70
N SER A 70 -10.48 23.54 9.40
CA SER A 70 -9.98 22.25 8.89
C SER A 70 -9.73 21.19 9.96
N TYR A 71 -9.45 21.62 11.20
CA TYR A 71 -9.01 20.79 12.32
C TYR A 71 -9.75 21.20 13.62
N PRO A 72 -11.10 21.20 13.63
CA PRO A 72 -11.89 21.91 14.64
C PRO A 72 -11.87 21.30 16.04
N GLU A 73 -12.07 19.97 16.16
CA GLU A 73 -12.18 19.29 17.45
C GLU A 73 -10.88 19.39 18.27
N GLU A 74 -9.79 18.97 17.67
CA GLU A 74 -8.46 18.98 18.28
C GLU A 74 -7.90 20.40 18.36
N GLY A 75 -8.23 21.27 17.42
CA GLY A 75 -7.91 22.70 17.47
C GLY A 75 -8.53 23.38 18.68
N ILE A 76 -9.85 23.21 18.92
CA ILE A 76 -10.49 23.79 20.11
C ILE A 76 -9.94 23.17 21.39
N ARG A 77 -9.78 21.85 21.44
CA ARG A 77 -9.35 21.15 22.66
C ARG A 77 -8.02 21.70 23.20
N ASP A 78 -7.07 21.95 22.30
CA ASP A 78 -5.70 22.30 22.68
C ASP A 78 -5.42 23.82 22.56
N TYR A 79 -6.19 24.56 21.75
CA TYR A 79 -5.91 25.96 21.38
C TYR A 79 -7.12 26.91 21.46
N LYS A 80 -8.08 26.65 22.36
CA LYS A 80 -9.27 27.51 22.52
C LYS A 80 -8.92 28.99 22.78
N ASN A 81 -7.90 29.28 23.59
CA ASN A 81 -7.48 30.66 23.87
C ASN A 81 -7.13 31.43 22.58
N LEU A 82 -6.37 30.81 21.67
CA LEU A 82 -6.02 31.38 20.37
C LEU A 82 -7.26 31.64 19.49
N LEU A 83 -8.25 30.75 19.55
CA LEU A 83 -9.51 30.92 18.84
C LEU A 83 -10.31 32.11 19.40
N ASP A 84 -10.31 32.27 20.72
CA ASP A 84 -11.06 33.32 21.41
C ASP A 84 -10.41 34.71 21.26
N GLU A 85 -9.11 34.78 20.94
CA GLU A 85 -8.41 36.04 20.59
C GLU A 85 -8.88 36.67 19.27
N ILE A 86 -9.55 35.90 18.41
CA ILE A 86 -10.10 36.41 17.15
C ILE A 86 -11.38 37.20 17.45
N ASN A 87 -11.21 38.50 17.70
CA ASN A 87 -12.30 39.40 18.12
C ASN A 87 -13.38 39.60 17.04
N GLU A 88 -12.99 39.67 15.76
CA GLU A 88 -13.90 39.89 14.62
C GLU A 88 -13.79 38.74 13.59
N PRO A 89 -14.30 37.55 13.91
CA PRO A 89 -14.19 36.39 13.04
C PRO A 89 -14.91 36.63 11.70
N GLN A 90 -14.20 36.38 10.61
CA GLN A 90 -14.70 36.54 9.25
C GLN A 90 -15.49 35.31 8.79
N LEU A 91 -15.12 34.12 9.26
CA LEU A 91 -15.76 32.87 8.88
C LEU A 91 -16.90 32.50 9.83
N LYS A 92 -18.02 32.03 9.26
CA LYS A 92 -19.15 31.47 10.03
C LYS A 92 -18.72 30.27 10.87
N SER A 93 -17.77 29.47 10.38
CA SER A 93 -17.17 28.36 11.11
C SER A 93 -16.56 28.82 12.43
N THR A 94 -15.76 29.89 12.42
CA THR A 94 -15.09 30.43 13.61
C THR A 94 -16.10 30.92 14.65
N LYS A 95 -17.14 31.64 14.20
CA LYS A 95 -18.24 32.10 15.07
C LYS A 95 -18.96 30.95 15.79
N ILE A 96 -19.11 29.81 15.11
CA ILE A 96 -19.69 28.61 15.71
C ILE A 96 -18.68 27.98 16.67
N LEU A 97 -17.43 27.79 16.26
CA LEU A 97 -16.37 27.18 17.08
C LEU A 97 -16.16 27.92 18.42
N GLN A 98 -16.19 29.25 18.42
CA GLN A 98 -16.05 30.06 19.65
C GLN A 98 -17.20 29.81 20.66
N ARG A 99 -18.38 29.40 20.18
CA ARG A 99 -19.57 29.16 21.02
C ARG A 99 -19.72 27.72 21.48
N ILE A 100 -18.99 26.78 20.88
CA ILE A 100 -19.04 25.36 21.24
C ILE A 100 -18.53 25.17 22.66
N ALA A 101 -19.34 24.51 23.50
CA ALA A 101 -18.99 24.18 24.88
C ALA A 101 -18.23 22.86 25.00
N ASN A 102 -18.61 21.86 24.21
CA ASN A 102 -18.03 20.52 24.12
C ASN A 102 -17.22 20.40 22.81
N PRO A 103 -15.88 20.49 22.88
CA PRO A 103 -15.01 20.44 21.70
C PRO A 103 -15.23 19.21 20.81
N ARG A 104 -15.70 18.09 21.36
CA ARG A 104 -15.97 16.86 20.59
C ARG A 104 -17.05 17.04 19.53
N THR A 105 -17.99 17.97 19.72
CA THR A 105 -19.08 18.22 18.76
C THR A 105 -18.58 18.96 17.52
N ALA A 106 -17.44 19.66 17.64
CA ALA A 106 -16.86 20.45 16.56
C ALA A 106 -16.40 19.60 15.37
N ILE A 107 -16.26 18.28 15.51
CA ILE A 107 -16.06 17.40 14.35
C ILE A 107 -17.21 17.46 13.35
N LEU A 108 -18.43 17.79 13.80
CA LEU A 108 -19.61 17.96 12.96
C LEU A 108 -19.79 19.41 12.50
N LEU A 109 -18.74 20.24 12.55
CA LEU A 109 -18.77 21.65 12.18
C LEU A 109 -19.42 21.90 10.82
N GLU A 110 -19.15 21.04 9.82
CA GLU A 110 -19.80 21.10 8.51
C GLU A 110 -21.33 21.11 8.62
N LYS A 111 -21.91 20.20 9.42
CA LYS A 111 -23.36 20.10 9.64
C LYS A 111 -23.88 21.27 10.50
N MET A 112 -23.10 21.74 11.46
CA MET A 112 -23.47 22.91 12.28
C MET A 112 -23.54 24.19 11.43
N VAL A 113 -22.55 24.39 10.55
CA VAL A 113 -22.45 25.58 9.68
C VAL A 113 -23.50 25.55 8.58
N ASN A 114 -23.64 24.42 7.87
CA ASN A 114 -24.42 24.34 6.63
C ASN A 114 -25.82 23.75 6.82
N ASN A 115 -26.08 23.03 7.91
CA ASN A 115 -27.39 22.41 8.18
C ASN A 115 -28.03 22.86 9.49
N GLY A 116 -27.38 23.74 10.27
CA GLY A 116 -27.94 24.25 11.52
C GLY A 116 -28.02 23.21 12.63
N LEU A 117 -27.21 22.14 12.56
CA LEU A 117 -27.13 21.11 13.61
C LEU A 117 -26.79 21.77 14.95
N SER A 118 -27.62 21.54 15.97
CA SER A 118 -27.35 22.03 17.33
C SER A 118 -26.25 21.24 18.01
N GLU A 119 -25.66 21.81 19.06
CA GLU A 119 -24.63 21.13 19.84
C GLU A 119 -25.20 19.90 20.57
N GLU A 120 -26.43 19.99 21.08
CA GLU A 120 -27.13 18.88 21.74
C GLU A 120 -27.41 17.71 20.78
N GLU A 121 -27.78 18.00 19.53
CA GLU A 121 -27.94 16.98 18.49
C GLU A 121 -26.60 16.39 18.07
N ALA A 122 -25.55 17.21 17.97
CA ALA A 122 -24.21 16.73 17.69
C ALA A 122 -23.74 15.73 18.76
N VAL A 123 -23.99 16.00 20.05
CA VAL A 123 -23.71 15.05 21.15
C VAL A 123 -24.42 13.71 20.94
N LYS A 124 -25.69 13.73 20.50
CA LYS A 124 -26.44 12.49 20.22
C LYS A 124 -25.83 11.70 19.06
N ILE A 125 -25.33 12.39 18.02
CA ILE A 125 -24.70 11.75 16.86
C ILE A 125 -23.36 11.12 17.26
N ILE A 126 -22.46 11.87 17.91
CA ILE A 126 -21.11 11.37 18.25
C ILE A 126 -21.13 10.20 19.24
N ASN A 127 -22.17 10.08 20.06
CA ASN A 127 -22.34 8.99 21.03
C ASN A 127 -22.97 7.73 20.43
N ASP A 128 -23.46 7.77 19.19
CA ASP A 128 -23.98 6.63 18.45
C ASP A 128 -23.01 6.27 17.32
N GLN A 129 -22.27 5.17 17.48
CA GLN A 129 -21.19 4.79 16.56
C GLN A 129 -21.64 4.69 15.09
N ASN A 130 -22.86 4.18 14.85
CA ASN A 130 -23.37 3.99 13.49
C ASN A 130 -23.79 5.34 12.89
N LYS A 131 -24.52 6.16 13.65
CA LYS A 131 -24.88 7.51 13.19
C LYS A 131 -23.64 8.37 12.97
N PHE A 132 -22.65 8.25 13.84
CA PHE A 132 -21.40 8.98 13.73
C PHE A 132 -20.65 8.61 12.45
N LEU A 133 -20.39 7.31 12.22
CA LEU A 133 -19.75 6.83 10.99
C LEU A 133 -20.49 7.32 9.75
N LYS A 134 -21.81 7.12 9.70
CA LYS A 134 -22.65 7.56 8.58
C LYS A 134 -22.55 9.07 8.35
N THR A 135 -22.61 9.87 9.41
CA THR A 135 -22.50 11.33 9.32
C THR A 135 -21.14 11.77 8.79
N LEU A 136 -20.05 11.11 9.21
CA LEU A 136 -18.71 11.39 8.70
C LEU A 136 -18.58 11.06 7.21
N ILE A 137 -19.15 9.93 6.76
CA ILE A 137 -19.18 9.55 5.33
C ILE A 137 -19.95 10.59 4.51
N GLU A 138 -21.12 11.04 5.00
CA GLU A 138 -21.91 12.09 4.33
C GLU A 138 -21.21 13.45 4.27
N ILE A 139 -20.42 13.79 5.28
CA ILE A 139 -19.58 14.99 5.25
C ILE A 139 -18.47 14.81 4.22
N LYS A 140 -17.79 13.67 4.28
CA LYS A 140 -16.62 13.37 3.45
C LYS A 140 -16.93 13.25 1.96
N SER A 141 -18.15 12.83 1.61
CA SER A 141 -18.58 12.73 0.20
C SER A 141 -18.78 14.09 -0.47
N LYS A 142 -18.81 15.20 0.29
CA LYS A 142 -18.91 16.55 -0.25
C LYS A 142 -17.53 17.14 -0.54
N PRO A 143 -17.32 17.75 -1.72
CA PRO A 143 -16.09 18.50 -1.98
C PRO A 143 -15.99 19.69 -1.02
N ASP A 144 -14.75 20.05 -0.65
CA ASP A 144 -14.41 21.23 0.16
C ASP A 144 -15.15 21.37 1.51
N HIS A 145 -15.57 20.25 2.09
CA HIS A 145 -16.23 20.23 3.40
C HIS A 145 -15.33 20.76 4.54
N LEU A 146 -15.95 21.30 5.57
CA LEU A 146 -15.26 21.70 6.80
C LEU A 146 -14.80 20.48 7.60
N GLY A 147 -13.75 20.65 8.40
CA GLY A 147 -13.20 19.60 9.25
C GLY A 147 -12.44 18.51 8.49
N LYS A 148 -11.89 18.80 7.30
CA LYS A 148 -11.18 17.84 6.44
C LYS A 148 -10.27 16.88 7.22
N VAL A 149 -9.38 17.40 8.05
CA VAL A 149 -8.42 16.58 8.81
C VAL A 149 -9.12 15.79 9.92
N SER A 150 -10.03 16.42 10.66
CA SER A 150 -10.75 15.74 11.75
C SER A 150 -11.63 14.60 11.26
N VAL A 151 -12.33 14.78 10.13
CA VAL A 151 -13.15 13.73 9.52
C VAL A 151 -12.29 12.57 9.03
N ASP A 152 -11.18 12.86 8.32
CA ASP A 152 -10.28 11.81 7.85
C ASP A 152 -9.67 11.00 9.00
N ASN A 153 -9.21 11.66 10.07
CA ASN A 153 -8.65 10.99 11.25
C ASN A 153 -9.69 10.10 11.94
N ASN A 154 -10.92 10.56 12.10
CA ASN A 154 -11.96 9.77 12.77
C ASN A 154 -12.45 8.61 11.92
N LEU A 155 -12.58 8.79 10.60
CA LEU A 155 -12.86 7.68 9.68
C LEU A 155 -11.75 6.63 9.75
N LYS A 156 -10.47 7.05 9.80
CA LYS A 156 -9.33 6.16 10.00
C LYS A 156 -9.44 5.38 11.31
N ASP A 157 -9.61 6.07 12.44
CA ASP A 157 -9.69 5.43 13.77
C ASP A 157 -10.84 4.44 13.90
N ILE A 158 -12.03 4.79 13.39
CA ILE A 158 -13.20 3.91 13.40
C ILE A 158 -12.92 2.66 12.56
N SER A 159 -12.35 2.86 11.37
CA SER A 159 -12.08 1.79 10.41
C SER A 159 -11.03 0.82 10.94
N LEU A 160 -9.90 1.32 11.45
CA LEU A 160 -8.85 0.50 12.06
C LEU A 160 -9.38 -0.33 13.23
N LYS A 161 -10.15 0.28 14.15
CA LYS A 161 -10.78 -0.46 15.26
C LYS A 161 -11.71 -1.56 14.77
N LYS A 162 -12.50 -1.30 13.73
CA LYS A 162 -13.43 -2.29 13.17
C LYS A 162 -12.71 -3.43 12.46
N ILE A 163 -11.69 -3.13 11.66
CA ILE A 163 -10.86 -4.13 11.00
C ILE A 163 -10.10 -4.97 12.03
N GLN A 164 -9.57 -4.37 13.08
CA GLN A 164 -8.93 -5.10 14.18
C GLN A 164 -9.88 -6.07 14.87
N GLN A 165 -11.14 -5.66 15.11
CA GLN A 165 -12.18 -6.58 15.64
C GLN A 165 -12.38 -7.79 14.73
N ILE A 166 -12.46 -7.59 13.41
CA ILE A 166 -12.62 -8.67 12.42
C ILE A 166 -11.38 -9.56 12.36
N ASN A 167 -10.18 -8.96 12.41
CA ASN A 167 -8.91 -9.68 12.40
C ASN A 167 -8.73 -10.54 13.65
N ASN A 168 -9.11 -10.04 14.83
CA ASN A 168 -9.05 -10.81 16.08
C ASN A 168 -9.95 -12.06 16.06
N LEU A 169 -10.93 -12.11 15.15
CA LEU A 169 -11.84 -13.23 14.94
C LEU A 169 -11.46 -14.07 13.70
N HIS A 170 -10.21 -14.01 13.21
CA HIS A 170 -9.81 -14.66 11.96
C HIS A 170 -9.95 -16.19 11.94
N GLU A 171 -9.93 -16.85 13.10
CA GLU A 171 -10.18 -18.29 13.24
C GLU A 171 -11.66 -18.66 13.42
N ARG A 172 -12.55 -17.67 13.59
CA ARG A 172 -13.97 -17.89 13.85
C ARG A 172 -14.77 -18.01 12.55
N PRO A 173 -15.94 -18.68 12.57
CA PRO A 173 -16.84 -18.72 11.43
C PRO A 173 -17.27 -17.33 10.98
N ASP A 174 -17.56 -17.19 9.69
CA ASP A 174 -17.94 -15.93 9.05
C ASP A 174 -19.14 -15.22 9.70
N SER A 175 -20.10 -15.99 10.25
CA SER A 175 -21.27 -15.47 10.96
C SER A 175 -20.91 -14.72 12.24
N GLU A 176 -19.87 -15.15 12.94
CA GLU A 176 -19.34 -14.50 14.14
C GLU A 176 -18.34 -13.41 13.77
N ARG A 177 -17.37 -13.74 12.90
CA ARG A 177 -16.27 -12.87 12.50
C ARG A 177 -16.73 -11.53 11.95
N PHE A 178 -17.76 -11.54 11.11
CA PHE A 178 -18.26 -10.34 10.43
C PHE A 178 -19.59 -9.83 11.02
N ALA A 179 -20.02 -10.35 12.17
CA ALA A 179 -21.25 -9.90 12.83
C ALA A 179 -21.30 -8.38 13.02
N SER A 180 -20.15 -7.78 13.34
CA SER A 180 -19.99 -6.35 13.60
C SER A 180 -20.22 -5.43 12.39
N VAL A 181 -20.33 -5.99 11.18
CA VAL A 181 -20.50 -5.25 9.92
C VAL A 181 -21.72 -5.70 9.10
N ASN A 182 -22.47 -6.71 9.55
CA ASN A 182 -23.58 -7.28 8.78
C ASN A 182 -24.70 -6.27 8.45
N ASN A 183 -24.90 -5.28 9.32
CA ASN A 183 -25.95 -4.27 9.16
C ASN A 183 -25.48 -3.00 8.44
N LEU A 184 -24.22 -2.94 8.02
CA LEU A 184 -23.68 -1.78 7.31
C LEU A 184 -24.14 -1.74 5.85
N THR A 185 -24.19 -0.54 5.31
CA THR A 185 -24.44 -0.24 3.90
C THR A 185 -23.20 -0.47 3.04
N ALA A 186 -23.36 -0.47 1.72
CA ALA A 186 -22.24 -0.56 0.80
C ALA A 186 -21.21 0.58 1.00
N ALA A 187 -21.67 1.83 1.18
CA ALA A 187 -20.78 2.97 1.42
C ALA A 187 -20.00 2.86 2.74
N GLU A 188 -20.62 2.34 3.80
CA GLU A 188 -19.96 2.11 5.08
C GLU A 188 -18.92 0.98 4.98
N LEU A 189 -19.25 -0.14 4.35
CA LEU A 189 -18.29 -1.23 4.11
C LEU A 189 -17.09 -0.76 3.28
N TYR A 190 -17.35 -0.04 2.19
CA TYR A 190 -16.32 0.57 1.35
C TYR A 190 -15.39 1.49 2.17
N THR A 191 -15.97 2.32 3.05
CA THR A 191 -15.22 3.26 3.88
C THR A 191 -14.33 2.50 4.87
N LEU A 192 -14.85 1.48 5.54
CA LEU A 192 -14.06 0.67 6.48
C LEU A 192 -12.89 -0.04 5.79
N MET A 193 -13.08 -0.53 4.57
CA MET A 193 -12.00 -1.17 3.80
C MET A 193 -10.91 -0.16 3.45
N THR A 194 -11.29 0.98 2.86
CA THR A 194 -10.31 1.96 2.33
C THR A 194 -9.57 2.78 3.38
N TYR A 195 -10.16 2.99 4.56
CA TYR A 195 -9.48 3.64 5.69
C TYR A 195 -8.81 2.61 6.63
N GLY A 196 -9.15 1.33 6.50
CA GLY A 196 -8.57 0.23 7.27
C GLY A 196 -7.43 -0.52 6.57
N GLU A 197 -7.00 -0.06 5.39
CA GLU A 197 -6.03 -0.74 4.51
C GLU A 197 -4.73 -1.14 5.23
N GLU A 198 -4.30 -0.36 6.22
CA GLU A 198 -3.04 -0.58 6.97
C GLU A 198 -3.06 -1.86 7.81
N GLU A 199 -4.25 -2.31 8.23
CA GLU A 199 -4.42 -3.45 9.13
C GLU A 199 -5.15 -4.62 8.46
N ILE A 200 -5.68 -4.46 7.24
CA ILE A 200 -6.61 -5.43 6.68
C ILE A 200 -5.91 -6.72 6.22
N TYR A 201 -6.28 -7.84 6.85
CA TYR A 201 -5.79 -9.16 6.40
C TYR A 201 -6.45 -9.57 5.09
N THR A 202 -5.78 -10.39 4.29
CA THR A 202 -6.31 -10.94 3.03
C THR A 202 -7.70 -11.58 3.20
N SER A 203 -7.88 -12.38 4.25
CA SER A 203 -9.19 -12.97 4.57
C SER A 203 -10.24 -11.93 5.00
N SER A 204 -9.82 -10.86 5.68
CA SER A 204 -10.72 -9.79 6.13
C SER A 204 -11.17 -8.95 4.93
N PHE A 205 -10.25 -8.57 4.04
CA PHE A 205 -10.58 -7.89 2.79
C PHE A 205 -11.55 -8.73 1.96
N ASN A 206 -11.25 -10.02 1.74
CA ASN A 206 -12.11 -10.87 0.93
C ASN A 206 -13.52 -11.03 1.51
N GLY A 207 -13.64 -11.20 2.83
CA GLY A 207 -14.94 -11.32 3.49
C GLY A 207 -15.73 -10.00 3.52
N MET A 208 -15.04 -8.86 3.66
CA MET A 208 -15.64 -7.52 3.57
C MET A 208 -16.08 -7.20 2.15
N PHE A 209 -15.23 -7.47 1.14
CA PHE A 209 -15.52 -7.21 -0.26
C PHE A 209 -16.71 -8.04 -0.76
N SER A 210 -16.79 -9.32 -0.39
CA SER A 210 -17.96 -10.14 -0.75
C SER A 210 -19.26 -9.61 -0.13
N ARG A 211 -19.20 -9.07 1.10
CA ARG A 211 -20.34 -8.39 1.74
C ARG A 211 -20.65 -7.07 1.07
N LEU A 212 -19.65 -6.31 0.65
CA LEU A 212 -19.80 -5.08 -0.11
C LEU A 212 -20.59 -5.34 -1.40
N LEU A 213 -20.18 -6.32 -2.22
CA LEU A 213 -20.91 -6.68 -3.44
C LEU A 213 -22.36 -7.13 -3.12
N GLY A 214 -22.55 -7.91 -2.05
CA GLY A 214 -23.88 -8.29 -1.58
C GLY A 214 -24.76 -7.09 -1.22
N LYS A 215 -24.21 -6.11 -0.50
CA LYS A 215 -24.89 -4.87 -0.14
C LYS A 215 -25.16 -3.97 -1.34
N MET A 216 -24.20 -3.85 -2.26
CA MET A 216 -24.40 -3.13 -3.52
C MET A 216 -25.60 -3.69 -4.29
N ASN A 217 -25.72 -5.02 -4.39
CA ASN A 217 -26.87 -5.65 -5.03
C ASN A 217 -28.18 -5.35 -4.29
N GLN A 218 -28.19 -5.46 -2.96
CA GLN A 218 -29.37 -5.14 -2.13
C GLN A 218 -29.81 -3.67 -2.27
N GLU A 219 -28.85 -2.76 -2.43
CA GLU A 219 -29.06 -1.31 -2.56
C GLU A 219 -29.25 -0.87 -4.04
N ASN A 220 -29.23 -1.79 -5.00
CA ASN A 220 -29.29 -1.51 -6.45
C ASN A 220 -28.18 -0.55 -6.95
N LEU A 221 -26.98 -0.71 -6.38
CA LEU A 221 -25.77 0.03 -6.73
C LEU A 221 -24.89 -0.78 -7.70
N ASP A 222 -24.47 -0.14 -8.78
CA ASP A 222 -23.29 -0.56 -9.54
C ASP A 222 -22.03 0.11 -8.95
N GLY A 223 -20.84 -0.31 -9.40
CA GLY A 223 -19.58 0.26 -8.93
C GLY A 223 -19.48 1.78 -9.14
N LYS A 224 -20.06 2.31 -10.22
CA LYS A 224 -20.05 3.75 -10.50
C LYS A 224 -20.89 4.50 -9.46
N LYS A 225 -22.10 4.05 -9.19
CA LYS A 225 -23.00 4.66 -8.20
C LYS A 225 -22.43 4.59 -6.79
N LEU A 226 -21.78 3.48 -6.42
CA LEU A 226 -21.08 3.38 -5.14
C LEU A 226 -20.00 4.46 -5.03
N LEU A 227 -19.14 4.59 -6.04
CA LEU A 227 -18.07 5.58 -6.06
C LEU A 227 -18.60 7.03 -6.06
N GLU A 228 -19.71 7.30 -6.76
CA GLU A 228 -20.40 8.60 -6.70
C GLU A 228 -20.98 8.88 -5.31
N GLN A 229 -21.61 7.87 -4.67
CA GLN A 229 -22.21 7.99 -3.34
C GLN A 229 -21.19 8.35 -2.25
N VAL A 230 -19.97 7.83 -2.35
CA VAL A 230 -18.86 8.15 -1.43
C VAL A 230 -18.06 9.38 -1.87
N GLY A 231 -18.50 10.12 -2.89
CA GLY A 231 -17.84 11.33 -3.37
C GLY A 231 -16.44 11.07 -3.97
N GLN A 232 -16.24 9.91 -4.58
CA GLN A 232 -14.95 9.43 -5.09
C GLN A 232 -13.86 9.33 -4.00
N ASN A 233 -14.25 9.33 -2.73
CA ASN A 233 -13.30 9.28 -1.63
C ASN A 233 -12.48 7.99 -1.67
N ARG A 234 -11.14 8.10 -1.63
CA ARG A 234 -10.20 6.96 -1.61
C ARG A 234 -10.42 5.91 -2.72
N PHE A 235 -11.02 6.27 -3.86
CA PHE A 235 -11.29 5.29 -4.92
C PHE A 235 -10.03 4.60 -5.45
N ARG A 236 -8.90 5.33 -5.58
CA ARG A 236 -7.63 4.71 -5.98
C ARG A 236 -7.12 3.70 -4.96
N THR A 237 -7.30 3.97 -3.66
CA THR A 237 -7.00 2.99 -2.60
C THR A 237 -7.85 1.75 -2.77
N PHE A 238 -9.16 1.89 -2.95
CA PHE A 238 -10.05 0.75 -3.16
C PHE A 238 -9.65 -0.09 -4.38
N ILE A 239 -9.37 0.57 -5.52
CA ILE A 239 -8.93 -0.13 -6.73
C ILE A 239 -7.57 -0.80 -6.52
N LYS A 240 -6.62 -0.15 -5.82
CA LYS A 240 -5.34 -0.74 -5.42
C LYS A 240 -5.53 -2.01 -4.60
N GLU A 241 -6.41 -2.00 -3.60
CA GLU A 241 -6.69 -3.19 -2.80
C GLU A 241 -7.34 -4.31 -3.65
N CYS A 242 -8.30 -3.96 -4.50
CA CYS A 242 -8.89 -4.91 -5.45
C CYS A 242 -7.84 -5.55 -6.38
N VAL A 243 -6.85 -4.79 -6.84
CA VAL A 243 -5.72 -5.33 -7.63
C VAL A 243 -4.83 -6.23 -6.79
N GLY A 244 -4.47 -5.77 -5.58
CA GLY A 244 -3.58 -6.49 -4.65
C GLY A 244 -4.15 -7.84 -4.21
N PHE A 245 -5.48 -7.92 -4.04
CA PHE A 245 -6.21 -9.12 -3.63
C PHE A 245 -6.88 -9.88 -4.77
N ASN A 246 -6.61 -9.52 -6.03
CA ASN A 246 -7.14 -10.17 -7.23
C ASN A 246 -8.69 -10.18 -7.33
N ARG A 247 -9.33 -9.10 -6.89
CA ARG A 247 -10.79 -8.87 -6.92
C ARG A 247 -11.23 -7.76 -7.89
N LEU A 248 -10.30 -7.15 -8.65
CA LEU A 248 -10.61 -6.03 -9.54
C LEU A 248 -11.70 -6.38 -10.56
N ASN A 249 -11.57 -7.49 -11.28
CA ASN A 249 -12.54 -7.86 -12.31
C ASN A 249 -13.95 -8.01 -11.73
N GLU A 250 -14.11 -8.61 -10.55
CA GLU A 250 -15.42 -8.73 -9.90
C GLU A 250 -16.08 -7.37 -9.61
N PHE A 251 -15.27 -6.35 -9.29
CA PHE A 251 -15.79 -4.99 -9.13
C PHE A 251 -16.11 -4.34 -10.48
N LEU A 252 -15.23 -4.49 -11.48
CA LEU A 252 -15.44 -3.94 -12.83
C LEU A 252 -16.68 -4.52 -13.50
N ASP A 253 -16.97 -5.81 -13.29
CA ASP A 253 -18.13 -6.52 -13.84
C ASP A 253 -19.46 -5.98 -13.31
N THR A 254 -19.45 -5.20 -12.21
CA THR A 254 -20.65 -4.52 -11.72
C THR A 254 -21.04 -3.30 -12.57
N MET A 255 -20.15 -2.83 -13.46
CA MET A 255 -20.29 -1.57 -14.19
C MET A 255 -20.47 -1.79 -15.69
N ASP A 256 -21.09 -0.81 -16.37
CA ASP A 256 -21.08 -0.78 -17.82
C ASP A 256 -19.69 -0.43 -18.39
N GLY A 257 -19.47 -0.79 -19.66
CA GLY A 257 -18.17 -0.57 -20.29
C GLY A 257 -17.75 0.89 -20.41
N LYS A 258 -18.68 1.87 -20.34
CA LYS A 258 -18.32 3.30 -20.35
C LYS A 258 -17.79 3.74 -18.98
N SER A 259 -18.41 3.23 -17.92
CA SER A 259 -18.04 3.49 -16.53
C SER A 259 -16.69 2.86 -16.20
N VAL A 260 -16.43 1.64 -16.68
CA VAL A 260 -15.10 1.01 -16.60
C VAL A 260 -14.05 1.87 -17.31
N GLN A 261 -14.30 2.35 -18.54
CA GLN A 261 -13.35 3.23 -19.25
C GLN A 261 -13.06 4.51 -18.47
N ARG A 262 -14.09 5.16 -17.90
CA ARG A 262 -13.91 6.36 -17.09
C ARG A 262 -13.07 6.07 -15.85
N LEU A 263 -13.39 5.01 -15.11
CA LEU A 263 -12.62 4.62 -13.92
C LEU A 263 -11.15 4.34 -14.26
N LEU A 264 -10.88 3.63 -15.35
CA LEU A 264 -9.52 3.34 -15.81
C LEU A 264 -8.74 4.59 -16.21
N ALA A 265 -9.40 5.64 -16.72
CA ALA A 265 -8.77 6.93 -16.91
C ALA A 265 -8.52 7.64 -15.57
N ASP A 266 -9.52 7.67 -14.69
CA ASP A 266 -9.47 8.40 -13.41
C ASP A 266 -8.37 7.88 -12.47
N ILE A 267 -8.08 6.57 -12.49
CA ILE A 267 -6.97 6.01 -11.68
C ILE A 267 -5.59 6.52 -12.11
N ILE A 268 -5.41 6.98 -13.37
CA ILE A 268 -4.16 7.53 -13.91
C ILE A 268 -4.09 9.06 -13.73
N THR A 269 -5.23 9.74 -13.84
CA THR A 269 -5.34 11.20 -13.74
C THR A 269 -4.75 11.72 -12.42
N ASN A 270 -3.86 12.71 -12.45
CA ASN A 270 -3.28 13.35 -11.26
C ASN A 270 -2.62 12.37 -10.25
N LEU A 271 -2.11 11.23 -10.71
CA LEU A 271 -1.36 10.27 -9.92
C LEU A 271 -0.14 10.89 -9.22
N ASP A 272 0.51 11.88 -9.83
CA ASP A 272 1.61 12.68 -9.25
C ASP A 272 1.23 13.42 -7.97
N THR A 273 -0.06 13.73 -7.80
CA THR A 273 -0.58 14.47 -6.64
C THR A 273 -1.04 13.57 -5.50
N ALA A 274 -1.06 12.25 -5.70
CA ALA A 274 -1.48 11.31 -4.68
C ALA A 274 -0.46 11.21 -3.53
N GLU A 275 -0.96 11.06 -2.31
CA GLU A 275 -0.11 10.92 -1.10
C GLU A 275 0.76 9.65 -1.17
N ASP A 276 0.18 8.53 -1.57
CA ASP A 276 0.85 7.24 -1.79
C ASP A 276 1.11 6.96 -3.29
N LYS A 277 1.48 8.00 -4.06
CA LYS A 277 1.63 7.92 -5.53
C LYS A 277 2.44 6.73 -6.04
N LEU A 278 3.49 6.32 -5.34
CA LEU A 278 4.32 5.17 -5.74
C LEU A 278 3.54 3.85 -5.64
N ALA A 279 2.79 3.67 -4.55
CA ALA A 279 1.93 2.49 -4.36
C ALA A 279 0.78 2.48 -5.37
N GLN A 280 0.16 3.64 -5.62
CA GLN A 280 -0.90 3.76 -6.63
C GLN A 280 -0.38 3.52 -8.05
N ALA A 281 0.81 4.03 -8.39
CA ALA A 281 1.43 3.77 -9.70
C ALA A 281 1.79 2.30 -9.90
N THR A 282 2.25 1.63 -8.83
CA THR A 282 2.48 0.18 -8.84
C THR A 282 1.17 -0.59 -9.11
N ALA A 283 0.05 -0.15 -8.53
CA ALA A 283 -1.26 -0.74 -8.82
C ALA A 283 -1.70 -0.49 -10.27
N VAL A 284 -1.46 0.72 -10.81
CA VAL A 284 -1.74 1.01 -12.23
C VAL A 284 -0.91 0.10 -13.15
N ALA A 285 0.38 -0.09 -12.86
CA ALA A 285 1.24 -1.00 -13.62
C ALA A 285 0.68 -2.43 -13.64
N ASP A 286 0.15 -2.91 -12.52
CA ASP A 286 -0.48 -4.22 -12.44
C ASP A 286 -1.78 -4.33 -13.23
N ILE A 287 -2.59 -3.28 -13.25
CA ILE A 287 -3.83 -3.24 -14.05
C ILE A 287 -3.52 -3.51 -15.52
N PHE A 288 -2.39 -3.02 -16.04
CA PHE A 288 -1.97 -3.28 -17.42
C PHE A 288 -1.76 -4.76 -17.74
N SER A 289 -1.40 -5.57 -16.73
CA SER A 289 -1.29 -7.03 -16.89
C SER A 289 -2.64 -7.73 -16.96
N MET A 290 -3.68 -7.15 -16.34
CA MET A 290 -5.01 -7.72 -16.19
C MET A 290 -5.94 -7.35 -17.35
N ILE A 291 -5.77 -6.16 -17.92
CA ILE A 291 -6.60 -5.67 -19.01
C ILE A 291 -6.07 -6.20 -20.34
N THR A 292 -6.87 -7.04 -21.01
CA THR A 292 -6.56 -7.58 -22.35
C THR A 292 -7.42 -6.96 -23.45
N ASP A 293 -8.52 -6.29 -23.10
CA ASP A 293 -9.40 -5.65 -24.07
C ASP A 293 -8.69 -4.46 -24.77
N PRO A 294 -8.56 -4.48 -26.11
CA PRO A 294 -7.86 -3.42 -26.85
C PRO A 294 -8.46 -2.03 -26.66
N LYS A 295 -9.78 -1.92 -26.46
CA LYS A 295 -10.43 -0.63 -26.26
C LYS A 295 -10.07 -0.05 -24.89
N MET A 296 -10.09 -0.87 -23.84
CA MET A 296 -9.66 -0.48 -22.49
C MET A 296 -8.16 -0.15 -22.45
N LEU A 297 -7.31 -0.94 -23.11
CA LEU A 297 -5.89 -0.63 -23.27
C LEU A 297 -5.68 0.73 -23.95
N GLY A 298 -6.46 1.03 -24.99
CA GLY A 298 -6.42 2.32 -25.67
C GLY A 298 -6.81 3.51 -24.78
N VAL A 299 -7.70 3.31 -23.80
CA VAL A 299 -8.02 4.35 -22.81
C VAL A 299 -6.84 4.60 -21.87
N LEU A 300 -6.25 3.54 -21.32
CA LEU A 300 -5.09 3.64 -20.42
C LEU A 300 -3.91 4.34 -21.12
N GLN A 301 -3.60 3.93 -22.36
CA GLN A 301 -2.51 4.48 -23.18
C GLN A 301 -2.73 5.93 -23.59
N LYS A 302 -3.98 6.36 -23.79
CA LYS A 302 -4.29 7.78 -24.04
C LYS A 302 -4.11 8.60 -22.76
N GLN A 303 -4.68 8.12 -21.65
CA GLN A 303 -4.63 8.87 -20.39
C GLN A 303 -3.19 9.02 -19.88
N ILE A 304 -2.37 7.97 -19.96
CA ILE A 304 -0.97 8.05 -19.52
C ILE A 304 -0.17 9.10 -20.32
N LYS A 305 -0.41 9.19 -21.64
CA LYS A 305 0.21 10.19 -22.50
C LYS A 305 -0.22 11.60 -22.11
N LEU A 306 -1.53 11.81 -21.92
CA LEU A 306 -2.08 13.10 -21.51
C LEU A 306 -1.45 13.58 -20.19
N GLU A 307 -1.34 12.70 -19.19
CA GLU A 307 -0.73 13.06 -17.91
C GLU A 307 0.79 13.28 -18.01
N TYR A 308 1.50 12.47 -18.79
CA TYR A 308 2.93 12.68 -19.04
C TYR A 308 3.21 14.04 -19.70
N GLU A 309 2.41 14.41 -20.71
CA GLU A 309 2.51 15.70 -21.39
C GLU A 309 2.14 16.86 -20.46
N ARG A 310 1.09 16.70 -19.65
CA ARG A 310 0.68 17.68 -18.63
C ARG A 310 1.83 18.01 -17.67
N ILE A 311 2.46 16.99 -17.09
CA ILE A 311 3.59 17.17 -16.16
C ILE A 311 4.84 17.67 -16.89
N SER A 312 5.08 17.22 -18.12
CA SER A 312 6.24 17.66 -18.91
C SER A 312 6.22 19.16 -19.20
N ASN A 313 5.03 19.71 -19.43
CA ASN A 313 4.80 21.12 -19.74
C ASN A 313 4.56 22.00 -18.51
N GLN A 314 4.41 21.41 -17.32
CA GLN A 314 4.16 22.15 -16.08
C GLN A 314 5.46 22.77 -15.53
N PRO A 315 5.53 24.11 -15.36
CA PRO A 315 6.69 24.76 -14.75
C PRO A 315 6.93 24.25 -13.32
N GLY A 316 8.17 23.87 -13.00
CA GLY A 316 8.54 23.38 -11.67
C GLY A 316 8.02 21.98 -11.32
N ALA A 317 7.52 21.22 -12.30
CA ALA A 317 7.17 19.81 -12.11
C ALA A 317 8.37 19.00 -11.63
N LYS A 318 8.15 18.08 -10.67
CA LYS A 318 9.23 17.27 -10.13
C LYS A 318 9.63 16.18 -11.13
N GLN A 319 10.91 15.88 -11.18
CA GLN A 319 11.44 14.82 -12.05
C GLN A 319 10.85 13.45 -11.70
N GLU A 320 10.63 13.17 -10.41
CA GLU A 320 10.00 11.93 -9.94
C GLU A 320 8.61 11.71 -10.55
N ASP A 321 7.84 12.77 -10.77
CA ASP A 321 6.48 12.68 -11.32
C ASP A 321 6.53 12.33 -12.81
N LYS A 322 7.49 12.90 -13.55
CA LYS A 322 7.74 12.57 -14.96
C LYS A 322 8.18 11.11 -15.13
N ILE A 323 9.03 10.63 -14.21
CA ILE A 323 9.51 9.25 -14.21
C ILE A 323 8.34 8.26 -14.04
N ILE A 324 7.42 8.53 -13.12
CA ILE A 324 6.24 7.67 -12.89
C ILE A 324 5.47 7.44 -14.18
N TYR A 325 5.03 8.52 -14.83
CA TYR A 325 4.26 8.43 -16.07
C TYR A 325 5.08 7.85 -17.23
N GLY A 326 6.38 8.17 -17.28
CA GLY A 326 7.31 7.68 -18.29
C GLY A 326 7.49 6.16 -18.25
N ILE A 327 7.74 5.60 -17.06
CA ILE A 327 7.86 4.15 -16.86
C ILE A 327 6.54 3.47 -17.22
N LEU A 328 5.41 3.93 -16.68
CA LEU A 328 4.09 3.36 -16.99
C LEU A 328 3.82 3.34 -18.50
N SER A 329 4.24 4.38 -19.23
CA SER A 329 4.13 4.43 -20.69
C SER A 329 5.01 3.38 -21.38
N GLY A 330 6.25 3.19 -20.89
CA GLY A 330 7.17 2.16 -21.38
C GLY A 330 6.71 0.71 -21.14
N MET A 331 5.74 0.49 -20.23
CA MET A 331 5.25 -0.86 -19.88
C MET A 331 4.32 -1.49 -20.92
N PHE A 332 3.78 -0.72 -21.87
CA PHE A 332 2.89 -1.27 -22.87
C PHE A 332 3.62 -2.13 -23.90
N GLY A 333 4.89 -1.85 -24.22
CA GLY A 333 5.68 -2.61 -25.19
C GLY A 333 4.90 -2.92 -26.48
N ASP A 334 4.83 -4.19 -26.85
CA ASP A 334 4.09 -4.68 -28.03
C ASP A 334 2.56 -4.68 -27.86
N LYS A 335 2.03 -4.36 -26.66
CA LYS A 335 0.59 -4.19 -26.40
C LYS A 335 0.10 -2.78 -26.72
N ALA A 336 0.93 -1.93 -27.32
CA ALA A 336 0.51 -0.62 -27.80
C ALA A 336 -0.60 -0.78 -28.86
N VAL A 337 -1.73 -0.12 -28.64
CA VAL A 337 -2.90 -0.11 -29.56
C VAL A 337 -3.21 1.31 -30.04
N VAL A 338 -2.66 2.33 -29.37
CA VAL A 338 -2.74 3.74 -29.73
C VAL A 338 -1.43 4.43 -29.36
N ASN A 339 -1.06 5.50 -30.06
CA ASN A 339 0.19 6.24 -29.80
C ASN A 339 1.47 5.37 -29.88
N GLU A 340 1.49 4.33 -30.73
CA GLU A 340 2.54 3.31 -30.76
C GLU A 340 3.97 3.88 -30.84
N ALA A 341 4.22 4.84 -31.74
CA ALA A 341 5.56 5.43 -31.90
C ALA A 341 6.05 6.09 -30.61
N TRP A 342 5.16 6.83 -29.93
CA TRP A 342 5.48 7.49 -28.67
C TRP A 342 5.67 6.49 -27.52
N LEU A 343 4.85 5.45 -27.45
CA LEU A 343 5.01 4.39 -26.44
C LEU A 343 6.33 3.62 -26.63
N LYS A 344 6.74 3.37 -27.88
CA LYS A 344 8.05 2.77 -28.19
C LYS A 344 9.20 3.66 -27.75
N GLU A 345 9.13 4.97 -28.01
CA GLU A 345 10.11 5.94 -27.52
C GLU A 345 10.18 5.93 -25.98
N MET A 346 9.03 5.89 -25.29
CA MET A 346 9.01 5.81 -23.83
C MET A 346 9.60 4.49 -23.31
N ALA A 347 9.39 3.37 -24.00
CA ALA A 347 9.98 2.07 -23.63
C ALA A 347 11.50 2.04 -23.84
N GLU A 348 12.02 2.75 -24.84
CA GLU A 348 13.47 2.93 -25.05
C GLU A 348 14.09 3.84 -23.98
N LYS A 349 13.39 4.93 -23.65
CA LYS A 349 13.82 5.91 -22.64
C LYS A 349 13.80 5.36 -21.22
N PHE A 350 12.70 4.69 -20.85
CA PHE A 350 12.46 4.12 -19.52
C PHE A 350 12.53 2.60 -19.59
N LYS A 351 13.74 2.10 -19.86
CA LYS A 351 13.98 0.66 -20.05
C LYS A 351 13.68 -0.09 -18.76
N LEU A 352 12.65 -0.94 -18.79
CA LEU A 352 12.27 -1.76 -17.65
C LEU A 352 13.39 -2.71 -17.22
N GLU A 353 13.52 -2.87 -15.90
CA GLU A 353 14.37 -3.87 -15.29
C GLU A 353 14.03 -5.28 -15.82
N ASN A 354 15.04 -6.00 -16.32
CA ASN A 354 14.85 -7.35 -16.82
C ASN A 354 14.87 -8.36 -15.67
N LEU A 355 13.71 -8.93 -15.34
CA LEU A 355 13.56 -9.99 -14.34
C LEU A 355 13.39 -11.39 -14.94
N SER A 356 13.73 -11.56 -16.23
CA SER A 356 13.55 -12.82 -16.96
C SER A 356 14.64 -13.84 -16.67
N GLU A 357 15.80 -13.39 -16.22
CA GLU A 357 16.95 -14.25 -15.95
C GLU A 357 17.58 -13.91 -14.60
N LEU A 358 18.01 -14.95 -13.87
CA LEU A 358 18.87 -14.81 -12.70
C LEU A 358 20.12 -15.68 -12.90
N LYS A 359 21.30 -15.04 -12.86
CA LYS A 359 22.57 -15.73 -13.14
C LYS A 359 22.90 -16.73 -12.05
N SER A 360 23.46 -17.87 -12.45
CA SER A 360 23.95 -18.89 -11.53
C SER A 360 24.96 -18.33 -10.54
N SER A 361 25.86 -17.44 -10.96
CA SER A 361 26.86 -16.80 -10.09
C SER A 361 26.25 -16.00 -8.93
N ASP A 362 25.04 -15.46 -9.11
CA ASP A 362 24.34 -14.71 -8.06
C ASP A 362 23.70 -15.65 -7.02
N LEU A 363 23.47 -16.92 -7.38
CA LEU A 363 22.75 -17.89 -6.54
C LEU A 363 23.63 -18.61 -5.51
N PHE A 364 24.94 -18.37 -5.48
CA PHE A 364 25.84 -19.07 -4.56
C PHE A 364 26.76 -18.09 -3.83
N ASN A 365 27.05 -18.40 -2.57
CA ASN A 365 28.09 -17.72 -1.82
C ASN A 365 29.48 -18.01 -2.40
N ARG A 366 30.50 -17.31 -1.87
CA ARG A 366 31.91 -17.49 -2.24
C ARG A 366 32.40 -18.94 -2.08
N ASP A 367 31.85 -19.66 -1.11
CA ASP A 367 32.12 -21.08 -0.85
C ASP A 367 31.37 -22.04 -1.78
N LYS A 368 30.69 -21.51 -2.80
CA LYS A 368 29.84 -22.23 -3.76
C LYS A 368 28.60 -22.88 -3.12
N THR A 369 28.19 -22.46 -1.93
CA THR A 369 26.97 -22.92 -1.28
C THR A 369 25.80 -21.96 -1.53
N ASN A 370 24.66 -22.49 -1.95
CA ASN A 370 23.39 -21.77 -1.95
C ASN A 370 22.79 -21.89 -0.54
N ILE A 371 22.70 -20.76 0.17
CA ILE A 371 22.15 -20.69 1.52
C ILE A 371 20.73 -20.16 1.44
N GLN A 372 19.80 -20.89 2.04
CA GLN A 372 18.39 -20.51 2.10
C GLN A 372 17.91 -20.47 3.55
N GLN A 373 16.99 -19.55 3.83
CA GLN A 373 16.32 -19.47 5.12
C GLN A 373 14.81 -19.47 4.95
N TYR A 374 14.16 -20.44 5.59
CA TYR A 374 12.72 -20.66 5.54
C TYR A 374 12.14 -20.35 6.91
N PHE A 375 11.19 -19.41 6.94
CA PHE A 375 10.57 -18.91 8.16
C PHE A 375 9.20 -19.54 8.37
N PHE A 376 9.05 -20.31 9.45
CA PHE A 376 7.80 -20.92 9.88
C PHE A 376 7.32 -20.32 11.21
N TYR A 377 6.01 -20.35 11.47
CA TYR A 377 5.39 -19.68 12.63
C TYR A 377 4.55 -20.64 13.45
N ASP A 378 4.36 -20.31 14.74
CA ASP A 378 3.61 -21.15 15.67
C ASP A 378 2.09 -20.98 15.57
N ASP A 379 1.54 -21.43 14.44
CA ASP A 379 0.11 -21.60 14.26
C ASP A 379 -0.19 -22.90 13.49
N LYS A 380 -1.47 -23.26 13.38
CA LYS A 380 -1.89 -24.50 12.71
C LYS A 380 -1.41 -24.58 11.26
N ASP A 381 -1.40 -23.45 10.55
CA ASP A 381 -0.95 -23.39 9.16
C ASP A 381 0.58 -23.54 9.06
N GLY A 382 1.32 -22.90 9.94
CA GLY A 382 2.78 -23.00 10.05
C GLY A 382 3.24 -24.43 10.37
N GLN A 383 2.56 -25.12 11.28
CA GLN A 383 2.83 -26.53 11.59
C GLN A 383 2.56 -27.45 10.38
N ALA A 384 1.41 -27.28 9.72
CA ALA A 384 1.06 -28.06 8.53
C ALA A 384 2.05 -27.78 7.38
N SER A 385 2.36 -26.51 7.13
CA SER A 385 3.32 -26.06 6.12
C SER A 385 4.73 -26.61 6.38
N PHE A 386 5.19 -26.63 7.63
CA PHE A 386 6.50 -27.18 8.00
C PHE A 386 6.58 -28.68 7.73
N ASN A 387 5.54 -29.43 8.12
CA ASN A 387 5.46 -30.87 7.86
C ASN A 387 5.41 -31.18 6.35
N SER A 388 4.62 -30.42 5.60
CA SER A 388 4.55 -30.53 4.14
C SER A 388 5.90 -30.22 3.49
N PHE A 389 6.59 -29.16 3.92
CA PHE A 389 7.95 -28.83 3.48
C PHE A 389 8.91 -30.00 3.71
N LEU A 390 8.97 -30.54 4.94
CA LEU A 390 9.88 -31.65 5.26
C LEU A 390 9.61 -32.89 4.41
N SER A 391 8.34 -33.18 4.12
CA SER A 391 7.95 -34.35 3.32
C SER A 391 8.52 -34.32 1.89
N GLN A 392 8.81 -33.13 1.34
CA GLN A 392 9.44 -32.96 0.02
C GLN A 392 10.90 -33.46 -0.03
N TYR A 393 11.52 -33.69 1.12
CA TYR A 393 12.94 -34.05 1.24
C TYR A 393 13.16 -35.37 1.95
N GLN A 394 12.18 -35.84 2.72
CA GLN A 394 12.24 -37.13 3.38
C GLN A 394 12.33 -38.27 2.35
N ASN A 395 13.14 -39.28 2.67
CA ASN A 395 13.34 -40.48 1.86
C ASN A 395 13.87 -40.23 0.43
N GLN A 396 14.48 -39.07 0.17
CA GLN A 396 15.14 -38.75 -1.09
C GLN A 396 16.66 -38.95 -0.92
N SER A 397 17.28 -39.83 -1.72
CA SER A 397 18.70 -40.18 -1.59
C SER A 397 19.64 -38.98 -1.66
N ASP A 398 19.28 -37.97 -2.46
CA ASP A 398 20.13 -36.81 -2.71
C ASP A 398 19.98 -35.70 -1.67
N TRP A 399 19.15 -35.92 -0.63
CA TRP A 399 18.85 -34.93 0.40
C TRP A 399 19.08 -35.52 1.78
N ARG A 400 19.77 -34.75 2.64
CA ARG A 400 19.99 -35.09 4.04
C ARG A 400 19.31 -34.09 4.94
N ILE A 401 18.60 -34.59 5.95
CA ILE A 401 17.91 -33.78 6.96
C ILE A 401 18.67 -33.92 8.28
N ILE A 402 19.08 -32.79 8.86
CA ILE A 402 19.82 -32.71 10.12
C ILE A 402 18.98 -31.89 11.10
N LYS A 403 18.49 -32.54 12.16
CA LYS A 403 17.76 -31.85 13.23
C LYS A 403 18.73 -31.13 14.16
N LYS A 404 18.39 -29.89 14.53
CA LYS A 404 19.08 -29.07 15.54
C LYS A 404 18.05 -28.67 16.60
N ASP A 405 18.43 -27.83 17.55
CA ASP A 405 17.55 -27.50 18.68
C ASP A 405 16.36 -26.63 18.25
N HIS A 406 16.62 -25.57 17.48
CA HIS A 406 15.59 -24.59 17.08
C HIS A 406 15.25 -24.59 15.58
N PHE A 407 15.94 -25.42 14.79
CA PHE A 407 15.76 -25.48 13.35
C PHE A 407 16.13 -26.85 12.78
N VAL A 408 15.75 -27.09 11.54
CA VAL A 408 16.21 -28.20 10.73
C VAL A 408 17.08 -27.68 9.59
N LEU A 409 18.18 -28.38 9.33
CA LEU A 409 19.06 -28.14 8.21
C LEU A 409 18.84 -29.23 7.16
N VAL A 410 18.36 -28.82 5.98
CA VAL A 410 18.23 -29.71 4.81
C VAL A 410 19.37 -29.41 3.85
N THR A 411 20.20 -30.41 3.57
CA THR A 411 21.38 -30.26 2.71
C THR A 411 21.30 -31.15 1.49
N SER A 412 21.83 -30.67 0.37
CA SER A 412 22.08 -31.45 -0.84
C SER A 412 23.43 -31.07 -1.45
N ASN A 413 24.06 -32.03 -2.11
CA ASN A 413 25.24 -31.81 -2.92
C ASN A 413 25.07 -32.58 -4.23
N GLN A 414 24.76 -31.86 -5.30
CA GLN A 414 24.51 -32.42 -6.62
C GLN A 414 25.32 -31.63 -7.65
N ASN A 415 25.92 -32.31 -8.61
CA ASN A 415 26.65 -31.68 -9.72
C ASN A 415 27.72 -30.65 -9.28
N GLY A 416 28.37 -30.88 -8.14
CA GLY A 416 29.38 -29.96 -7.59
C GLY A 416 28.80 -28.66 -7.02
N LYS A 417 27.48 -28.57 -6.83
CA LYS A 417 26.77 -27.46 -6.19
C LYS A 417 26.19 -27.91 -4.86
N LYS A 418 26.48 -27.13 -3.81
CA LYS A 418 25.98 -27.39 -2.45
C LYS A 418 24.80 -26.49 -2.14
N MET A 419 23.79 -27.04 -1.46
CA MET A 419 22.65 -26.29 -0.93
C MET A 419 22.47 -26.60 0.54
N GLU A 420 22.14 -25.56 1.31
CA GLU A 420 21.77 -25.64 2.72
C GLU A 420 20.52 -24.79 2.95
N ILE A 421 19.43 -25.46 3.35
CA ILE A 421 18.16 -24.84 3.70
C ILE A 421 18.03 -24.88 5.21
N TYR A 422 18.07 -23.71 5.84
CA TYR A 422 17.84 -23.52 7.26
C TYR A 422 16.36 -23.19 7.48
N ALA A 423 15.63 -24.08 8.14
CA ALA A 423 14.21 -23.91 8.41
C ALA A 423 13.95 -23.95 9.91
N ASN A 424 13.48 -22.85 10.52
CA ASN A 424 13.15 -22.86 11.94
C ASN A 424 11.94 -23.77 12.21
N TYR A 425 11.86 -24.32 13.41
CA TYR A 425 10.65 -25.01 13.83
C TYR A 425 9.52 -24.00 14.10
N PRO A 426 8.26 -24.33 13.79
CA PRO A 426 7.11 -23.68 14.41
C PRO A 426 7.28 -23.68 15.94
N GLY A 427 7.08 -22.54 16.60
CA GLY A 427 7.36 -22.36 18.03
C GLY A 427 8.80 -21.94 18.36
N SER A 428 9.64 -21.73 17.34
CA SER A 428 11.00 -21.17 17.49
C SER A 428 11.24 -20.05 16.47
N GLN A 429 10.24 -19.19 16.26
CA GLN A 429 10.31 -18.09 15.29
C GLN A 429 11.34 -17.00 15.64
N ASP A 430 11.78 -16.92 16.89
CA ASP A 430 12.83 -15.99 17.32
C ASP A 430 14.18 -16.71 17.49
N GLU A 431 14.23 -17.76 18.29
CA GLU A 431 15.45 -18.51 18.61
C GLU A 431 16.03 -19.23 17.39
N GLY A 432 15.17 -19.72 16.49
CA GLY A 432 15.58 -20.40 15.27
C GLY A 432 16.39 -19.47 14.35
N PRO A 433 15.81 -18.35 13.89
CA PRO A 433 16.53 -17.37 13.09
C PRO A 433 17.79 -16.81 13.76
N GLU A 434 17.79 -16.56 15.07
CA GLU A 434 18.97 -16.09 15.81
C GLU A 434 20.11 -17.14 15.81
N ALA A 435 19.78 -18.41 16.06
CA ALA A 435 20.75 -19.50 16.00
C ALA A 435 21.32 -19.67 14.59
N ILE A 436 20.48 -19.52 13.55
CA ILE A 436 20.91 -19.57 12.15
C ILE A 436 21.84 -18.40 11.84
N GLU A 437 21.49 -17.17 12.23
CA GLU A 437 22.31 -15.97 11.99
C GLU A 437 23.71 -16.12 12.60
N LYS A 438 23.81 -16.66 13.82
CA LYS A 438 25.10 -16.94 14.46
C LYS A 438 25.97 -17.88 13.62
N ILE A 439 25.40 -18.97 13.11
CA ILE A 439 26.12 -19.95 12.28
C ILE A 439 26.60 -19.31 10.97
N LEU A 440 25.74 -18.51 10.31
CA LEU A 440 26.07 -17.86 9.05
C LEU A 440 27.20 -16.84 9.24
N LYS A 441 27.16 -16.07 10.33
CA LYS A 441 28.19 -15.11 10.72
C LYS A 441 29.54 -15.78 11.01
N GLU A 442 29.55 -16.87 11.79
CA GLU A 442 30.76 -17.64 12.09
C GLU A 442 31.41 -18.22 10.82
N ARG A 443 30.60 -18.58 9.83
CA ARG A 443 31.06 -19.12 8.54
C ARG A 443 31.33 -18.05 7.48
N ASN A 444 31.06 -16.78 7.76
CA ASN A 444 31.18 -15.67 6.83
C ASN A 444 30.45 -15.92 5.49
N ILE A 445 29.20 -16.36 5.58
CA ILE A 445 28.28 -16.62 4.46
C ILE A 445 26.94 -15.95 4.74
N GLU A 446 26.16 -15.68 3.70
CA GLU A 446 24.88 -14.96 3.82
C GLU A 446 23.73 -15.71 3.16
N THR A 447 22.50 -15.44 3.61
CA THR A 447 21.29 -16.00 3.02
C THR A 447 21.01 -15.40 1.63
N ILE A 448 20.95 -16.27 0.62
CA ILE A 448 20.69 -15.90 -0.78
C ILE A 448 19.21 -16.03 -1.13
N VAL A 449 18.52 -17.01 -0.55
CA VAL A 449 17.09 -17.27 -0.76
C VAL A 449 16.35 -17.15 0.56
N VAL A 450 15.34 -16.28 0.62
CA VAL A 450 14.46 -16.14 1.78
C VAL A 450 13.07 -16.62 1.42
N VAL A 451 12.46 -17.44 2.27
CA VAL A 451 11.11 -17.96 2.07
C VAL A 451 10.27 -17.74 3.32
N HIS A 452 9.16 -17.03 3.15
CA HIS A 452 8.13 -16.87 4.18
C HIS A 452 7.10 -18.00 4.07
N ARG A 453 6.88 -18.75 5.17
CA ARG A 453 5.95 -19.89 5.27
C ARG A 453 5.05 -19.78 6.51
N GLY A 454 4.07 -18.89 6.42
CA GLY A 454 2.99 -18.76 7.39
C GLY A 454 1.91 -17.82 6.90
N HIS A 455 1.04 -17.39 7.81
CA HIS A 455 0.01 -16.41 7.50
C HIS A 455 0.58 -15.01 7.18
N SER A 456 -0.18 -14.23 6.42
CA SER A 456 0.25 -12.93 5.92
C SER A 456 0.53 -11.89 7.02
N TYR A 457 -0.09 -12.01 8.19
CA TYR A 457 0.18 -11.14 9.33
C TYR A 457 1.56 -11.37 9.96
N HIS A 458 2.25 -12.46 9.61
CA HIS A 458 3.64 -12.72 9.99
C HIS A 458 4.66 -12.23 8.96
N ALA A 459 4.23 -11.73 7.79
CA ALA A 459 5.14 -11.38 6.70
C ALA A 459 6.15 -10.29 7.10
N SER A 460 5.73 -9.31 7.90
CA SER A 460 6.58 -8.21 8.39
C SER A 460 7.79 -8.70 9.17
N GLU A 461 7.63 -9.74 10.01
CA GLU A 461 8.72 -10.33 10.79
C GLU A 461 9.75 -11.04 9.91
N THR A 462 9.31 -11.76 8.87
CA THR A 462 10.23 -12.30 7.87
C THR A 462 10.95 -11.19 7.11
N ILE A 463 10.23 -10.14 6.70
CA ILE A 463 10.80 -9.04 5.89
C ILE A 463 11.91 -8.30 6.64
N LYS A 464 11.75 -8.09 7.96
CA LYS A 464 12.80 -7.48 8.79
C LYS A 464 14.14 -8.22 8.72
N ARG A 465 14.10 -9.55 8.52
CA ARG A 465 15.25 -10.47 8.50
C ARG A 465 15.81 -10.72 7.09
N ILE A 466 15.28 -10.08 6.04
CA ILE A 466 15.82 -10.20 4.68
C ILE A 466 17.17 -9.47 4.58
N PRO A 467 18.29 -10.15 4.23
CA PRO A 467 19.56 -9.49 4.00
C PRO A 467 19.60 -8.79 2.65
N ALA A 468 20.39 -7.74 2.53
CA ALA A 468 20.48 -6.94 1.30
C ALA A 468 21.00 -7.71 0.08
N ILE A 469 21.77 -8.78 0.29
CA ILE A 469 22.30 -9.64 -0.76
C ILE A 469 21.28 -10.64 -1.32
N ALA A 470 20.13 -10.84 -0.65
CA ALA A 470 19.15 -11.82 -1.07
C ALA A 470 18.77 -11.65 -2.55
N LYS A 471 18.80 -12.75 -3.30
CA LYS A 471 18.52 -12.78 -4.74
C LYS A 471 17.15 -13.32 -5.06
N ILE A 472 16.60 -14.18 -4.20
CA ILE A 472 15.23 -14.66 -4.33
C ILE A 472 14.53 -14.48 -3.00
N VAL A 473 13.35 -13.85 -3.04
CA VAL A 473 12.45 -13.76 -1.89
C VAL A 473 11.11 -14.37 -2.29
N SER A 474 10.62 -15.34 -1.52
CA SER A 474 9.32 -15.94 -1.71
C SER A 474 8.38 -15.55 -0.59
N LEU A 475 7.33 -14.78 -0.93
CA LEU A 475 6.21 -14.43 -0.07
C LEU A 475 5.00 -15.29 -0.44
N GLY A 476 5.02 -16.54 0.00
CA GLY A 476 4.01 -17.55 -0.32
C GLY A 476 2.75 -17.52 0.56
N SER A 477 2.61 -16.52 1.44
CA SER A 477 1.42 -16.27 2.27
C SER A 477 0.34 -15.55 1.48
N CYS A 478 -0.93 -15.65 1.89
CA CYS A 478 -2.05 -14.97 1.24
C CYS A 478 -1.82 -13.46 1.05
N GLY A 479 -1.89 -12.94 -0.17
CA GLY A 479 -1.67 -11.50 -0.43
C GLY A 479 -0.23 -11.04 -0.20
N GLY A 480 0.75 -11.95 -0.21
CA GLY A 480 2.19 -11.63 -0.08
C GLY A 480 2.70 -10.58 -1.07
N TYR A 481 2.01 -10.40 -2.19
CA TYR A 481 2.25 -9.35 -3.18
C TYR A 481 2.22 -7.93 -2.59
N ASN A 482 1.34 -7.69 -1.60
CA ASN A 482 1.20 -6.35 -1.01
C ASN A 482 2.43 -5.89 -0.21
N ASN A 483 3.44 -6.75 -0.05
CA ASN A 483 4.66 -6.46 0.68
C ASN A 483 5.91 -6.28 -0.23
N VAL A 484 5.75 -6.30 -1.56
CA VAL A 484 6.89 -6.25 -2.50
C VAL A 484 7.77 -5.01 -2.32
N GLU A 485 7.18 -3.85 -2.03
CA GLU A 485 7.94 -2.61 -1.79
C GLU A 485 8.83 -2.74 -0.55
N GLN A 486 8.31 -3.31 0.54
CA GLN A 486 9.08 -3.51 1.78
C GLN A 486 10.24 -4.49 1.56
N VAL A 487 10.03 -5.52 0.75
CA VAL A 487 11.10 -6.44 0.33
C VAL A 487 12.17 -5.70 -0.46
N LEU A 488 11.81 -4.89 -1.45
CA LEU A 488 12.78 -4.16 -2.27
C LEU A 488 13.56 -3.11 -1.46
N LYS A 489 12.97 -2.52 -0.42
CA LYS A 489 13.69 -1.65 0.54
C LYS A 489 14.81 -2.42 1.27
N LYS A 490 14.65 -3.72 1.49
CA LYS A 490 15.65 -4.58 2.15
C LYS A 490 16.63 -5.17 1.15
N ALA A 491 16.15 -5.75 0.06
CA ALA A 491 16.93 -6.40 -0.98
C ALA A 491 16.57 -5.85 -2.37
N PRO A 492 17.15 -4.71 -2.79
CA PRO A 492 16.77 -4.02 -4.03
C PRO A 492 16.97 -4.84 -5.31
N LYS A 493 17.83 -5.87 -5.25
CA LYS A 493 18.16 -6.74 -6.39
C LYS A 493 17.40 -8.07 -6.37
N ALA A 494 16.53 -8.31 -5.39
CA ALA A 494 15.81 -9.56 -5.27
C ALA A 494 14.82 -9.78 -6.43
N HIS A 495 14.72 -11.02 -6.88
CA HIS A 495 13.61 -11.54 -7.66
C HIS A 495 12.55 -12.04 -6.69
N ILE A 496 11.31 -11.53 -6.81
CA ILE A 496 10.26 -11.80 -5.83
C ILE A 496 9.21 -12.75 -6.42
N LEU A 497 9.04 -13.90 -5.78
CA LEU A 497 7.89 -14.79 -5.95
C LEU A 497 6.85 -14.40 -4.92
N SER A 498 5.63 -14.07 -5.34
CA SER A 498 4.58 -13.56 -4.43
C SER A 498 3.20 -14.10 -4.79
N THR A 499 2.22 -13.90 -3.90
CA THR A 499 0.82 -14.25 -4.17
C THR A 499 -0.09 -13.04 -3.99
N LYS A 500 -1.09 -12.88 -4.88
CA LYS A 500 -2.14 -11.84 -4.75
C LYS A 500 -3.35 -12.36 -3.95
N GLY A 501 -3.71 -13.61 -4.16
CA GLY A 501 -4.82 -14.29 -3.48
C GLY A 501 -4.34 -15.25 -2.39
N THR A 502 -4.89 -16.47 -2.41
CA THR A 502 -4.52 -17.54 -1.49
C THR A 502 -3.12 -18.06 -1.76
N GLY A 503 -2.31 -18.13 -0.70
CA GLY A 503 -1.07 -18.88 -0.67
C GLY A 503 -1.30 -20.22 0.03
N THR A 504 -0.78 -21.31 -0.50
CA THR A 504 -1.04 -22.67 0.03
C THR A 504 0.19 -23.54 -0.06
N MET A 505 0.40 -24.41 0.94
CA MET A 505 1.46 -25.41 0.93
C MET A 505 1.40 -26.31 -0.31
N LEU A 506 0.20 -26.56 -0.85
CA LEU A 506 -0.02 -27.39 -2.06
C LEU A 506 0.58 -26.81 -3.33
N VAL A 507 0.87 -25.50 -3.36
CA VAL A 507 1.58 -24.83 -4.46
C VAL A 507 2.99 -24.45 -4.02
N ASN A 508 3.14 -23.85 -2.84
CA ASN A 508 4.43 -23.39 -2.30
C ASN A 508 5.48 -24.51 -2.28
N ASP A 509 5.17 -25.66 -1.69
CA ASP A 509 6.13 -26.75 -1.52
C ASP A 509 6.63 -27.34 -2.84
N PRO A 510 5.75 -27.77 -3.77
CA PRO A 510 6.22 -28.28 -5.05
C PRO A 510 6.91 -27.19 -5.89
N LEU A 511 6.46 -25.94 -5.86
CA LEU A 511 7.13 -24.82 -6.54
C LEU A 511 8.56 -24.63 -6.03
N LEU A 512 8.72 -24.50 -4.71
CA LEU A 512 10.02 -24.27 -4.07
C LEU A 512 10.96 -25.47 -4.22
N LYS A 513 10.43 -26.71 -4.14
CA LYS A 513 11.23 -27.91 -4.41
C LYS A 513 11.78 -27.92 -5.83
N ASN A 514 10.97 -27.55 -6.82
CA ASN A 514 11.40 -27.50 -8.22
C ASN A 514 12.39 -26.34 -8.45
N LEU A 515 12.18 -25.20 -7.80
CA LEU A 515 13.16 -24.10 -7.81
C LEU A 515 14.51 -24.54 -7.26
N ASN A 516 14.51 -25.31 -6.16
CA ASN A 516 15.73 -25.83 -5.56
C ASN A 516 16.46 -26.82 -6.48
N LEU A 517 15.74 -27.64 -7.24
CA LEU A 517 16.36 -28.49 -8.27
C LEU A 517 16.93 -27.66 -9.43
N GLU A 518 16.24 -26.61 -9.88
CA GLU A 518 16.74 -25.70 -10.92
C GLU A 518 18.02 -24.98 -10.46
N ILE A 519 18.07 -24.51 -9.20
CA ILE A 519 19.28 -23.92 -8.59
C ILE A 519 20.42 -24.95 -8.55
N LEU A 520 20.17 -26.19 -8.09
CA LEU A 520 21.18 -27.24 -8.00
C LEU A 520 21.71 -27.73 -9.35
N SER A 521 20.98 -27.48 -10.45
CA SER A 521 21.49 -27.73 -11.81
C SER A 521 22.72 -26.87 -12.13
N GLY A 522 22.91 -25.77 -11.40
CA GLY A 522 24.01 -24.83 -11.58
C GLY A 522 23.88 -23.93 -12.80
N LYS A 523 22.77 -24.00 -13.55
CA LYS A 523 22.48 -23.11 -14.69
C LYS A 523 21.87 -21.80 -14.23
N ASN A 524 21.81 -20.81 -15.13
CA ASN A 524 21.03 -19.60 -14.90
C ASN A 524 19.55 -19.99 -14.82
N ILE A 525 18.78 -19.31 -13.97
CA ILE A 525 17.34 -19.48 -13.91
C ILE A 525 16.74 -18.58 -14.99
N ILE A 526 16.16 -19.19 -16.01
CA ILE A 526 15.35 -18.50 -17.01
C ILE A 526 13.89 -18.57 -16.54
N TRP A 527 13.38 -17.48 -15.96
CA TRP A 527 12.08 -17.45 -15.28
C TRP A 527 10.89 -17.84 -16.17
N PRO A 528 10.79 -17.40 -17.45
CA PRO A 528 9.73 -17.86 -18.34
C PRO A 528 9.75 -19.39 -18.55
N GLU A 529 10.94 -19.97 -18.74
CA GLU A 529 11.09 -21.42 -18.95
C GLU A 529 10.77 -22.20 -17.67
N PHE A 530 11.34 -21.78 -16.54
CA PHE A 530 11.07 -22.37 -15.24
C PHE A 530 9.57 -22.33 -14.92
N TRP A 531 8.94 -21.17 -15.07
CA TRP A 531 7.52 -21.01 -14.79
C TRP A 531 6.64 -21.84 -15.72
N GLY A 532 6.98 -21.95 -17.00
CA GLY A 532 6.28 -22.83 -17.94
C GLY A 532 6.32 -24.31 -17.53
N LYS A 533 7.41 -24.78 -16.91
CA LYS A 533 7.49 -26.13 -16.33
C LYS A 533 6.56 -26.26 -15.11
N ILE A 534 6.55 -25.25 -14.23
CA ILE A 534 5.69 -25.23 -13.05
C ILE A 534 4.21 -25.19 -13.43
N GLU A 535 3.83 -24.37 -14.40
CA GLU A 535 2.46 -24.23 -14.88
C GLU A 535 1.91 -25.55 -15.43
N LYS A 536 2.72 -26.33 -16.16
CA LYS A 536 2.34 -27.68 -16.59
C LYS A 536 2.06 -28.64 -15.43
N LYS A 537 2.72 -28.44 -14.28
CA LYS A 537 2.63 -29.33 -13.11
C LYS A 537 1.53 -28.89 -12.13
N LEU A 538 1.39 -27.58 -11.91
CA LEU A 538 0.56 -26.99 -10.88
C LEU A 538 -0.61 -26.15 -11.42
N GLY A 539 -0.71 -25.93 -12.73
CA GLY A 539 -1.73 -25.08 -13.35
C GLY A 539 -3.16 -25.56 -13.14
N ASN A 540 -3.37 -26.85 -12.86
CA ASN A 540 -4.68 -27.40 -12.50
C ASN A 540 -5.08 -27.12 -11.04
N ASN A 541 -4.15 -26.64 -10.21
CA ASN A 541 -4.48 -26.19 -8.87
C ASN A 541 -5.11 -24.79 -8.96
N ASN A 542 -6.34 -24.66 -8.47
CA ASN A 542 -7.10 -23.41 -8.53
C ASN A 542 -6.39 -22.23 -7.85
N ASP A 543 -5.50 -22.48 -6.88
CA ASP A 543 -4.74 -21.44 -6.20
C ASP A 543 -3.47 -21.02 -6.95
N PHE A 544 -3.00 -21.80 -7.93
CA PHE A 544 -1.79 -21.46 -8.69
C PHE A 544 -1.90 -20.12 -9.43
N LYS A 545 -3.09 -19.78 -9.92
CA LYS A 545 -3.38 -18.49 -10.58
C LYS A 545 -3.11 -17.27 -9.69
N ASN A 546 -3.07 -17.45 -8.37
CA ASN A 546 -2.79 -16.37 -7.42
C ASN A 546 -1.30 -16.04 -7.34
N TYR A 547 -0.42 -16.88 -7.88
CA TYR A 547 1.03 -16.72 -7.80
C TYR A 547 1.57 -15.86 -8.94
N VAL A 548 2.42 -14.91 -8.60
CA VAL A 548 3.07 -13.99 -9.54
C VAL A 548 4.57 -14.29 -9.58
N PRO A 549 5.10 -14.81 -10.71
CA PRO A 549 6.53 -15.02 -10.87
C PRO A 549 7.28 -13.72 -11.16
N PRO A 550 8.60 -13.66 -10.91
CA PRO A 550 9.40 -12.44 -11.09
C PRO A 550 9.24 -11.77 -12.46
N HIS A 551 9.32 -12.54 -13.54
CA HIS A 551 9.20 -12.03 -14.92
C HIS A 551 7.78 -11.56 -15.31
N LYS A 552 6.74 -11.85 -14.51
CA LYS A 552 5.37 -11.33 -14.72
C LYS A 552 4.97 -10.30 -13.67
N ASN A 553 5.89 -9.93 -12.78
CA ASN A 553 5.61 -9.00 -11.69
C ASN A 553 5.87 -7.55 -12.14
N LEU A 554 4.87 -6.98 -12.84
CA LEU A 554 4.96 -5.61 -13.37
C LEU A 554 5.15 -4.57 -12.26
N GLY A 555 4.50 -4.71 -11.11
CA GLY A 555 4.75 -3.82 -9.98
C GLY A 555 6.20 -3.82 -9.49
N VAL A 556 6.85 -4.99 -9.38
CA VAL A 556 8.28 -5.06 -9.02
C VAL A 556 9.17 -4.47 -10.10
N MET A 557 8.87 -4.71 -11.38
CA MET A 557 9.61 -4.09 -12.50
C MET A 557 9.48 -2.56 -12.45
N PHE A 558 8.27 -2.05 -12.21
CA PHE A 558 8.00 -0.63 -12.05
C PHE A 558 8.82 -0.03 -10.91
N LEU A 559 8.74 -0.61 -9.70
CA LEU A 559 9.46 -0.12 -8.52
C LEU A 559 10.98 -0.13 -8.71
N LYS A 560 11.54 -1.22 -9.25
CA LYS A 560 12.99 -1.30 -9.51
C LYS A 560 13.43 -0.28 -10.54
N THR A 561 12.67 -0.12 -11.63
CA THR A 561 12.98 0.87 -12.68
C THR A 561 12.88 2.28 -12.12
N TYR A 562 11.85 2.58 -11.31
CA TYR A 562 11.67 3.88 -10.67
C TYR A 562 12.88 4.27 -9.81
N HIS A 563 13.35 3.36 -8.96
CA HIS A 563 14.54 3.62 -8.14
C HIS A 563 15.82 3.78 -8.97
N GLN A 564 15.96 3.08 -10.09
CA GLN A 564 17.09 3.25 -11.01
C GLN A 564 17.04 4.62 -11.71
N GLU A 565 15.87 5.02 -12.22
CA GLU A 565 15.71 6.31 -12.90
C GLU A 565 15.90 7.50 -11.95
N LEU A 566 15.53 7.38 -10.67
CA LEU A 566 15.81 8.41 -9.68
C LEU A 566 17.30 8.58 -9.34
N GLN A 567 18.13 7.57 -9.65
CA GLN A 567 19.57 7.60 -9.41
C GLN A 567 20.37 8.12 -10.60
N LYS A 568 19.75 8.26 -11.78
CA LYS A 568 20.34 8.91 -12.95
C LYS A 568 20.21 10.42 -12.85
#